data_AF-A0A844HKD1-F1
#
_entry.id   AF-A0A844HKD1-F1
#
_cell.length_a   1.000
_cell.length_b   1.000
_cell.length_c   1.000
_cell.angle_alpha   90.00
_cell.angle_beta   90.00
_cell.angle_gamma   90.00
#
_symmetry.space_group_name_H-M   'P 1'
#
loop_
_entity.id
_entity.type
_entity.pdbx_description
1 polymer ?
#
loop_
_entity_poly.entity_id
_entity_poly.type
_entity_poly.pdbx_seq_one_letter_code
_entity_poly.pdbx_strand_id
1 'polypeptide(L)'
;MSADNSLTDAVRPVSVDLCKTGKNNPRSRNMIRITLLSALAAVPLAANAAPIRPLSVSVTDFERRGYIVRSAEDDGRTHEIEAIAPDGRRIEAVIEAATGEVLTERPDD
;
A
#
# COMPACT_ATOMS: atom_id res chain seq x y z
N MET A 1 35.86 -39.40 -6.30
CA MET A 1 35.31 -39.36 -4.94
C MET A 1 34.31 -38.23 -4.90
N SER A 2 33.04 -38.61 -4.78
CA SER A 2 31.85 -37.77 -4.77
C SER A 2 31.68 -37.05 -3.43
N ALA A 3 31.04 -35.88 -3.48
CA ALA A 3 30.10 -35.32 -2.50
C ALA A 3 29.61 -33.98 -3.11
N ASP A 4 28.52 -33.95 -3.87
CA ASP A 4 27.12 -33.91 -3.40
C ASP A 4 26.95 -33.00 -2.18
N ASN A 5 26.60 -31.74 -2.44
CA ASN A 5 26.12 -30.83 -1.40
C ASN A 5 24.72 -30.32 -1.82
N SER A 6 23.75 -31.22 -1.67
CA SER A 6 22.33 -30.89 -1.64
C SER A 6 22.01 -30.15 -0.35
N LEU A 7 21.80 -28.83 -0.42
CA LEU A 7 21.00 -28.11 0.57
C LEU A 7 19.74 -27.59 -0.12
N THR A 8 18.75 -28.47 -0.17
CA THR A 8 17.33 -28.14 -0.17
C THR A 8 16.98 -27.54 1.18
N ASP A 9 16.59 -26.27 1.24
CA ASP A 9 15.93 -25.73 2.42
C ASP A 9 14.73 -24.84 2.04
N ALA A 10 13.56 -25.44 2.30
CA ALA A 10 12.27 -24.86 2.71
C ALA A 10 11.77 -23.57 2.01
N VAL A 11 11.02 -23.78 0.92
CA VAL A 11 9.98 -22.84 0.46
C VAL A 11 8.89 -22.76 1.53
N ARG A 12 8.79 -21.64 2.24
CA ARG A 12 7.68 -21.33 3.15
C ARG A 12 6.49 -20.84 2.32
N PRO A 13 5.27 -21.39 2.46
CA PRO A 13 4.10 -20.82 1.80
C PRO A 13 3.72 -19.49 2.46
N VAL A 14 3.55 -18.47 1.62
CA VAL A 14 3.00 -17.16 1.97
C VAL A 14 1.48 -17.34 2.16
N SER A 15 1.01 -17.22 3.40
CA SER A 15 -0.41 -17.10 3.69
C SER A 15 -0.93 -15.76 3.14
N VAL A 16 -1.70 -15.83 2.06
CA VAL A 16 -2.48 -14.73 1.53
C VAL A 16 -3.85 -14.76 2.22
N ASP A 17 -4.00 -13.98 3.28
CA ASP A 17 -5.30 -13.75 3.90
C ASP A 17 -6.11 -12.78 3.05
N LEU A 18 -6.86 -13.35 2.11
CA LEU A 18 -7.85 -12.69 1.29
C LEU A 18 -9.19 -12.67 2.04
N CYS A 19 -9.45 -11.64 2.85
CA CYS A 19 -10.77 -11.41 3.43
C CYS A 19 -11.39 -10.16 2.81
N LYS A 20 -12.13 -10.38 1.70
CA LYS A 20 -12.95 -9.39 1.01
C LYS A 20 -14.43 -9.70 1.23
N THR A 21 -15.12 -8.71 1.79
CA THR A 21 -16.57 -8.40 1.69
C THR A 21 -17.58 -9.24 2.50
N GLY A 22 -18.20 -8.59 3.49
CA GLY A 22 -19.37 -9.10 4.20
C GLY A 22 -20.34 -8.01 4.66
N LYS A 23 -21.24 -7.62 3.74
CA LYS A 23 -22.65 -7.19 3.90
C LYS A 23 -23.09 -6.31 5.10
N ASN A 24 -23.56 -5.13 4.69
CA ASN A 24 -24.54 -4.20 5.28
C ASN A 24 -25.58 -4.79 6.27
N ASN A 25 -25.69 -4.08 7.42
CA ASN A 25 -26.77 -4.02 8.43
C ASN A 25 -28.17 -3.79 7.78
N PRO A 26 -29.36 -4.05 8.40
CA PRO A 26 -29.72 -3.64 9.79
C PRO A 26 -30.72 -4.54 10.55
N ARG A 27 -30.70 -4.52 11.90
CA ARG A 27 -31.89 -4.48 12.81
C ARG A 27 -31.56 -4.96 14.22
N SER A 28 -31.75 -4.07 15.20
CA SER A 28 -32.22 -4.32 16.59
C SER A 28 -31.86 -3.06 17.39
N ARG A 29 -32.72 -2.05 17.44
CA ARG A 29 -33.83 -1.92 18.39
C ARG A 29 -33.40 -2.27 19.83
N ASN A 30 -32.66 -1.37 20.46
CA ASN A 30 -32.90 -1.08 21.87
C ASN A 30 -32.65 0.40 22.20
N MET A 31 -33.64 0.94 22.89
CA MET A 31 -33.88 2.33 23.20
C MET A 31 -33.21 2.63 24.54
N ILE A 32 -32.08 3.34 24.52
CA ILE A 32 -31.46 3.87 25.74
C ILE A 32 -31.14 5.34 25.50
N ARG A 33 -31.99 6.20 26.06
CA ARG A 33 -31.78 7.65 26.16
C ARG A 33 -30.77 7.89 27.28
N ILE A 34 -29.50 8.05 26.94
CA ILE A 34 -28.49 8.61 27.84
C ILE A 34 -28.19 10.02 27.34
N THR A 35 -28.75 11.00 28.03
CA THR A 35 -28.40 12.41 27.88
C THR A 35 -27.13 12.65 28.69
N LEU A 36 -25.96 12.63 28.04
CA LEU A 36 -24.71 13.07 28.64
C LEU A 36 -24.31 14.42 28.03
N LEU A 37 -24.31 15.45 28.86
CA LEU A 37 -23.88 16.80 28.55
C LEU A 37 -22.34 16.83 28.65
N SER A 38 -21.64 16.62 27.53
CA SER A 38 -20.18 16.62 27.47
C SER A 38 -19.64 18.00 27.13
N ALA A 39 -18.79 18.54 28.00
CA ALA A 39 -18.06 19.78 27.80
C ALA A 39 -17.11 19.66 26.58
N LEU A 40 -17.25 20.59 25.61
CA LEU A 40 -16.34 20.70 24.47
C LEU A 40 -15.03 21.36 24.93
N ALA A 41 -14.01 20.55 25.22
CA ALA A 41 -12.63 21.02 25.16
C ALA A 41 -12.23 21.07 23.67
N ALA A 42 -11.98 22.28 23.15
CA ALA A 42 -11.46 22.47 21.80
C ALA A 42 -9.97 22.04 21.77
N VAL A 43 -9.72 20.80 21.34
CA VAL A 43 -8.36 20.33 21.04
C VAL A 43 -7.97 20.96 19.70
N PRO A 44 -6.86 21.70 19.58
CA PRO A 44 -6.36 22.10 18.28
C PRO A 44 -5.97 20.83 17.52
N LEU A 45 -6.73 20.51 16.48
CA LEU A 45 -6.33 19.49 15.52
C LEU A 45 -5.17 20.09 14.73
N ALA A 46 -3.95 20.00 15.26
CA ALA A 46 -2.76 20.15 14.45
C ALA A 46 -2.90 19.10 13.33
N ALA A 47 -3.13 19.58 12.12
CA ALA A 47 -3.10 18.76 10.91
C ALA A 47 -1.67 18.21 10.80
N ASN A 48 -1.43 17.06 11.43
CA ASN A 48 -0.24 16.28 11.24
C ASN A 48 -0.32 15.74 9.82
N ALA A 49 0.08 16.55 8.84
CA ALA A 49 0.38 16.05 7.51
C ALA A 49 1.43 14.96 7.71
N ALA A 50 1.08 13.72 7.39
CA ALA A 50 2.02 12.62 7.46
C ALA A 50 3.27 13.01 6.65
N PRO A 51 4.49 12.77 7.19
CA PRO A 51 5.70 13.08 6.46
C PRO A 51 5.67 12.35 5.12
N ILE A 52 5.86 13.11 4.04
CA ILE A 52 5.91 12.57 2.69
C ILE A 52 7.13 11.65 2.56
N ARG A 53 6.92 10.43 2.07
CA ARG A 53 7.97 9.45 1.82
C ARG A 53 8.85 9.95 0.67
N PRO A 54 10.17 9.72 0.68
CA PRO A 54 11.01 10.07 -0.46
C PRO A 54 10.67 9.21 -1.68
N LEU A 55 10.70 9.81 -2.87
CA LEU A 55 10.53 9.12 -4.16
C LEU A 55 11.45 7.90 -4.31
N SER A 56 12.71 8.01 -3.85
CA SER A 56 13.70 6.94 -3.92
C SER A 56 13.22 5.65 -3.25
N VAL A 57 12.44 5.76 -2.19
CA VAL A 57 11.96 4.58 -1.47
C VAL A 57 10.82 3.90 -2.25
N SER A 58 10.03 4.64 -3.04
CA SER A 58 9.03 4.06 -3.95
C SER A 58 9.69 3.36 -5.14
N VAL A 59 10.76 3.93 -5.67
CA VAL A 59 11.60 3.29 -6.70
C VAL A 59 12.17 1.97 -6.19
N THR A 60 12.78 1.96 -5.01
CA THR A 60 13.35 0.73 -4.42
C THR A 60 12.29 -0.36 -4.20
N ASP A 61 11.05 0.00 -3.82
CA ASP A 61 9.98 -0.99 -3.67
C ASP A 61 9.60 -1.64 -5.00
N PHE A 62 9.55 -0.86 -6.09
CA PHE A 62 9.29 -1.37 -7.44
C PHE A 62 10.42 -2.27 -7.93
N GLU A 63 11.67 -1.86 -7.75
CA GLU A 63 12.84 -2.66 -8.09
C GLU A 63 12.86 -4.00 -7.32
N ARG A 64 12.52 -3.98 -6.02
CA ARG A 64 12.42 -5.19 -5.19
C ARG A 64 11.33 -6.14 -5.67
N ARG A 65 10.24 -5.61 -6.25
CA ARG A 65 9.16 -6.40 -6.85
C ARG A 65 9.53 -6.96 -8.24
N GLY A 66 10.70 -6.60 -8.78
CA GLY A 66 11.19 -7.06 -10.08
C GLY A 66 10.82 -6.15 -11.24
N TYR A 67 10.30 -4.95 -10.97
CA TYR A 67 10.06 -3.95 -12.00
C TYR A 67 11.37 -3.24 -12.37
N ILE A 68 11.52 -2.86 -13.63
CA ILE A 68 12.61 -2.00 -14.10
C ILE A 68 12.06 -0.60 -14.23
N VAL A 69 12.40 0.28 -13.28
CA VAL A 69 11.94 1.68 -13.29
C VAL A 69 12.64 2.45 -14.42
N ARG A 70 11.86 3.18 -15.22
CA ARG A 70 12.31 3.96 -16.37
C ARG A 70 12.30 5.45 -16.08
N SER A 71 11.22 5.93 -15.45
CA SER A 71 11.06 7.29 -14.97
C SER A 71 10.34 7.26 -13.63
N ALA A 72 10.61 8.27 -12.80
CA ALA A 72 9.92 8.47 -11.54
C ALA A 72 9.86 9.98 -11.26
N GLU A 73 8.66 10.47 -10.96
CA GLU A 73 8.40 11.89 -10.70
C GLU A 73 7.71 12.06 -9.34
N ASP A 74 7.99 13.20 -8.69
CA ASP A 74 7.42 13.54 -7.38
C ASP A 74 6.51 14.77 -7.54
N ASP A 75 5.20 14.54 -7.39
CA ASP A 75 4.15 15.57 -7.41
C ASP A 75 3.80 16.08 -6.00
N GLY A 76 4.62 15.74 -5.00
CA GLY A 76 4.50 16.13 -3.60
C GLY A 76 3.45 15.33 -2.82
N ARG A 77 2.29 15.03 -3.42
CA ARG A 77 1.27 14.14 -2.81
C ARG A 77 1.28 12.74 -3.39
N THR A 78 1.75 12.61 -4.62
CA THR A 78 1.83 11.35 -5.34
C THR A 78 3.21 11.21 -5.97
N HIS A 79 3.63 9.97 -6.14
CA HIS A 79 4.76 9.62 -6.98
C HIS A 79 4.22 8.93 -8.23
N GLU A 80 4.61 9.42 -9.39
CA GLU A 80 4.34 8.75 -10.66
C GLU A 80 5.57 7.91 -11.03
N ILE A 81 5.38 6.63 -11.33
CA ILE A 81 6.44 5.71 -11.71
C ILE A 81 6.08 5.03 -13.02
N GLU A 82 6.91 5.25 -14.03
CA GLU A 82 6.92 4.45 -15.25
C GLU A 82 7.89 3.30 -15.09
N ALA A 83 7.43 2.07 -15.30
CA ALA A 83 8.26 0.90 -15.15
C ALA A 83 7.93 -0.20 -16.17
N ILE A 84 8.88 -1.11 -16.35
CA ILE A 84 8.66 -2.36 -17.09
C ILE A 84 8.41 -3.45 -16.06
N ALA A 85 7.24 -4.07 -16.14
CA ALA A 85 6.86 -5.20 -15.30
C ALA A 85 7.71 -6.45 -15.60
N PRO A 86 7.79 -7.42 -14.67
CA PRO A 86 8.55 -8.65 -14.88
C PRO A 86 8.11 -9.48 -16.11
N ASP A 87 6.88 -9.28 -16.58
CA ASP A 87 6.33 -9.91 -17.78
C ASP A 87 6.68 -9.16 -19.08
N GLY A 88 7.46 -8.08 -18.98
CA GLY A 88 7.91 -7.25 -20.10
C GLY A 88 6.94 -6.15 -20.52
N ARG A 89 5.76 -6.03 -19.89
CA ARG A 89 4.81 -4.96 -20.20
C ARG A 89 5.26 -3.63 -19.58
N ARG A 90 5.04 -2.52 -20.28
CA ARG A 90 5.22 -1.18 -19.71
C ARG A 90 3.99 -0.82 -18.90
N ILE A 91 4.23 -0.20 -17.75
CA ILE A 91 3.19 0.25 -16.83
C ILE A 91 3.50 1.67 -16.34
N GLU A 92 2.44 2.38 -16.03
CA GLU A 92 2.44 3.63 -15.29
C GLU A 92 1.70 3.40 -13.97
N ALA A 93 2.36 3.74 -12.86
CA ALA A 93 1.82 3.61 -11.53
C ALA A 93 1.80 4.95 -10.79
N VAL A 94 0.67 5.29 -10.21
CA VAL A 94 0.51 6.46 -9.33
C VAL A 94 0.45 5.96 -7.90
N ILE A 95 1.34 6.46 -7.05
CA ILE A 95 1.55 6.00 -5.69
C ILE A 95 1.29 7.15 -4.73
N GLU A 96 0.55 6.93 -3.66
CA GLU A 96 0.38 7.94 -2.62
C GLU A 96 1.70 8.13 -1.86
N ALA A 97 2.21 9.36 -1.85
CA ALA A 97 3.54 9.64 -1.32
C ALA A 97 3.61 9.54 0.21
N ALA A 98 2.49 9.70 0.93
CA ALA A 98 2.45 9.56 2.38
C ALA A 98 2.48 8.10 2.86
N THR A 99 1.85 7.19 2.12
CA THR A 99 1.62 5.80 2.54
C THR A 99 2.43 4.79 1.74
N GLY A 100 2.83 5.14 0.51
CA GLY A 100 3.38 4.21 -0.47
C GLY A 100 2.32 3.32 -1.14
N GLU A 101 1.03 3.59 -0.92
CA GLU A 101 -0.05 2.82 -1.53
C GLU A 101 -0.14 3.10 -3.03
N VAL A 102 -0.21 2.04 -3.85
CA VAL A 102 -0.44 2.17 -5.29
C VAL A 102 -1.90 2.53 -5.51
N LEU A 103 -2.15 3.78 -5.89
CA LEU A 103 -3.50 4.30 -6.17
C LEU A 103 -4.00 3.82 -7.53
N THR A 104 -3.12 3.81 -8.54
CA THR A 104 -3.42 3.37 -9.90
C THR A 104 -2.24 2.62 -10.48
N GLU A 105 -2.49 1.54 -11.21
CA GLU A 105 -1.51 0.83 -12.02
C GLU A 105 -2.18 0.51 -13.36
N ARG A 106 -1.64 1.01 -14.47
CA ARG A 106 -2.19 0.81 -15.82
C ARG A 106 -1.09 0.48 -16.83
N PRO A 107 -1.40 -0.25 -17.90
CA PRO A 107 -0.48 -0.40 -19.02
C PRO A 107 -0.16 0.97 -19.67
N ASP A 108 1.10 1.14 -20.04
CA ASP A 108 1.61 2.27 -20.83
C ASP A 108 1.84 1.76 -22.28
N ASP A 109 1.14 2.34 -23.26
CA ASP A 109 1.06 1.86 -24.67
C ASP A 109 2.03 2.62 -25.59
#